data_AF-Q41916-F1
#
_entry.id   AF-Q41916-F1
#
_cell.length_a   1.000
_cell.length_b   1.000
_cell.length_c   1.000
_cell.angle_alpha   90.00
_cell.angle_beta   90.00
_cell.angle_gamma   90.00
#
_symmetry.space_group_name_H-M   'P 1'
#
loop_
_entity.id
_entity.type
_entity.pdbx_description
1 polymer ?
#
loop_
_entity_poly.entity_id
_entity_poly.type
_entity_poly.pdbx_seq_one_letter_code
_entity_poly.pdbx_strand_id
1 'polypeptide(L)'
;MTSKVVFLLLLSLVVVLLPLYASAAARVGGWSPISNVTDPQVVEIGEFAVSEYNKRSESGLKFETVVSGETQVVSGTNYRLKVAANDGDGVSKNYLAIVWDKPWMKFRNLTSFEPANNGRFL
;
A
#
# COMPACT_ATOMS: atom_id res chain seq x y z
N MET A 1 -3.73 -35.28 -47.65
CA MET A 1 -4.65 -35.02 -46.52
C MET A 1 -3.89 -34.78 -45.21
N THR A 2 -2.81 -35.51 -44.94
CA THR A 2 -1.95 -35.38 -43.74
C THR A 2 -1.43 -33.97 -43.46
N SER A 3 -0.96 -33.22 -44.47
CA SER A 3 -0.46 -31.85 -44.28
C SER A 3 -1.53 -30.88 -43.74
N LYS A 4 -2.80 -30.99 -44.17
CA LYS A 4 -3.90 -30.16 -43.65
C LYS A 4 -4.20 -30.48 -42.18
N VAL A 5 -4.10 -31.76 -41.78
CA VAL A 5 -4.32 -32.19 -40.39
C VAL A 5 -3.21 -31.68 -39.48
N VAL A 6 -1.93 -31.78 -39.91
CA VAL A 6 -0.79 -31.23 -39.14
C VAL A 6 -0.92 -29.71 -38.99
N PHE A 7 -1.31 -29.00 -40.05
CA PHE A 7 -1.55 -27.56 -40.00
C PHE A 7 -2.66 -27.19 -39.00
N LEU A 8 -3.78 -27.93 -39.00
CA LEU A 8 -4.87 -27.72 -38.03
C LEU A 8 -4.44 -28.00 -36.59
N LEU A 9 -3.60 -29.02 -36.35
CA LEU A 9 -3.05 -29.32 -35.03
C LEU A 9 -2.11 -28.21 -34.53
N LEU A 10 -1.21 -27.71 -35.38
CA LEU A 10 -0.34 -26.58 -35.04
C LEU A 10 -1.15 -25.31 -34.76
N LEU A 11 -2.17 -25.03 -35.56
CA LEU A 11 -3.07 -23.91 -35.34
C LEU A 11 -3.82 -24.05 -34.01
N SER A 12 -4.30 -25.25 -33.66
CA SER A 12 -4.94 -25.50 -32.36
C SER A 12 -3.99 -25.31 -31.19
N LEU A 13 -2.73 -25.75 -31.32
CA LEU A 13 -1.71 -25.57 -30.29
C LEU A 13 -1.41 -24.08 -30.06
N VAL A 14 -1.31 -23.30 -31.14
CA VAL A 14 -1.16 -21.83 -31.05
C VAL A 14 -2.39 -21.20 -30.38
N VAL A 15 -3.60 -21.59 -30.76
CA VAL A 15 -4.84 -21.08 -30.13
C VAL A 15 -4.95 -21.45 -28.65
N VAL A 16 -4.41 -22.60 -28.21
CA VAL A 16 -4.35 -22.96 -26.78
C VAL A 16 -3.22 -22.22 -26.05
N LEU A 17 -2.10 -21.95 -26.72
CA LEU A 17 -0.97 -21.25 -26.12
C LEU A 17 -1.22 -19.73 -25.96
N LEU A 18 -1.95 -19.11 -26.89
CA LEU A 18 -2.23 -17.67 -26.89
C LEU A 18 -2.98 -17.16 -25.62
N PRO A 19 -4.03 -17.83 -25.11
CA PRO A 19 -4.72 -17.42 -23.87
C PRO A 19 -3.89 -17.59 -22.60
N LEU A 20 -2.83 -18.40 -22.58
CA LEU A 20 -1.95 -18.51 -21.40
C LEU A 20 -1.16 -17.21 -21.14
N TYR A 21 -1.08 -16.32 -22.13
CA TYR A 21 -0.52 -14.97 -21.98
C TYR A 21 -1.57 -13.92 -21.65
N ALA A 22 -2.76 -14.31 -21.15
CA ALA A 22 -3.73 -13.37 -20.58
C ALA A 22 -3.08 -12.68 -19.37
N SER A 23 -2.35 -11.60 -19.68
CA SER A 23 -1.54 -10.84 -18.76
C SER A 23 -2.44 -10.34 -17.63
N ALA A 24 -2.00 -10.59 -16.41
CA ALA A 24 -2.57 -9.99 -15.22
C ALA A 24 -2.33 -8.47 -15.29
N ALA A 25 -3.17 -7.74 -16.03
CA ALA A 25 -3.18 -6.30 -16.02
C ALA A 25 -3.40 -5.87 -14.57
N ALA A 26 -2.42 -5.15 -14.00
CA ALA A 26 -2.51 -4.64 -12.64
C ALA A 26 -3.78 -3.80 -12.52
N ARG A 27 -4.69 -4.20 -11.61
CA ARG A 27 -5.94 -3.46 -11.38
C ARG A 27 -5.56 -2.09 -10.83
N VAL A 28 -5.65 -1.05 -11.66
CA VAL A 28 -5.45 0.33 -11.22
C VAL A 28 -6.63 0.75 -10.33
N GLY A 29 -6.33 1.39 -9.19
CA GLY A 29 -7.32 1.91 -8.25
C GLY A 29 -7.59 1.06 -7.01
N GLY A 30 -7.05 -0.16 -6.92
CA GLY A 30 -7.09 -0.96 -5.68
C GLY A 30 -5.99 -0.57 -4.69
N TRP A 31 -6.13 -1.01 -3.45
CA TRP A 31 -5.02 -1.02 -2.49
C TRP A 31 -3.97 -2.06 -2.92
N SER A 32 -2.71 -1.66 -2.90
CA SER A 32 -1.56 -2.51 -3.20
C SER A 32 -0.62 -2.54 -2.00
N PRO A 33 -0.16 -3.71 -1.54
CA PRO A 33 0.82 -3.81 -0.46
C PRO A 33 2.10 -3.03 -0.75
N ILE A 34 2.64 -2.37 0.27
CA ILE A 34 3.98 -1.79 0.25
C ILE A 34 4.98 -2.91 0.53
N SER A 35 5.86 -3.20 -0.42
CA SER A 35 6.86 -4.26 -0.30
C SER A 35 8.04 -3.88 0.60
N ASN A 36 8.43 -2.60 0.59
CA ASN A 36 9.51 -2.07 1.41
C ASN A 36 9.03 -0.92 2.30
N VAL A 37 8.70 -1.23 3.56
CA VAL A 37 8.26 -0.21 4.53
C VAL A 37 9.40 0.63 5.10
N THR A 38 10.66 0.24 4.86
CA THR A 38 11.84 1.05 5.24
C THR A 38 12.27 2.01 4.13
N ASP A 39 11.52 2.08 3.02
CA ASP A 39 11.70 3.12 2.02
C ASP A 39 11.61 4.51 2.69
N PRO A 40 12.58 5.41 2.49
CA PRO A 40 12.59 6.73 3.11
C PRO A 40 11.29 7.52 2.94
N GLN A 41 10.61 7.40 1.78
CA GLN A 41 9.34 8.08 1.56
C GLN A 41 8.23 7.52 2.46
N VAL A 42 8.18 6.19 2.62
CA VAL A 42 7.18 5.53 3.47
C VAL A 42 7.43 5.88 4.95
N VAL A 43 8.70 5.90 5.38
CA VAL A 43 9.08 6.32 6.73
C VAL A 43 8.68 7.77 6.98
N GLU A 44 8.98 8.70 6.06
CA GLU A 44 8.62 10.11 6.18
C GLU A 44 7.09 10.33 6.28
N ILE A 45 6.31 9.50 5.58
CA ILE A 45 4.84 9.53 5.68
C ILE A 45 4.36 9.00 7.04
N GLY A 46 5.01 7.96 7.59
CA GLY A 46 4.75 7.46 8.94
C GLY A 46 5.07 8.50 10.02
N GLU A 47 6.23 9.14 9.93
CA GLU A 47 6.65 10.22 10.82
C GLU A 47 5.69 11.42 10.75
N PHE A 48 5.32 11.82 9.53
CA PHE A 48 4.32 12.86 9.31
C PHE A 48 3.00 12.51 9.99
N ALA A 49 2.51 11.27 9.85
CA ALA A 49 1.24 10.86 10.42
C ALA A 49 1.21 11.01 11.95
N VAL A 50 2.26 10.54 12.63
CA VAL A 50 2.38 10.66 14.09
C VAL A 50 2.53 12.13 14.52
N SER A 51 3.38 12.90 13.82
CA SER A 51 3.58 14.33 14.12
C SER A 51 2.28 15.12 13.96
N GLU A 52 1.53 14.88 12.89
CA GLU A 52 0.28 15.55 12.59
C GLU A 52 -0.83 15.16 13.59
N TYR A 53 -0.89 13.88 13.99
CA TYR A 53 -1.80 13.44 15.05
C TYR A 53 -1.52 14.15 16.37
N ASN A 54 -0.25 14.25 16.78
CA ASN A 54 0.14 14.93 18.01
C ASN A 54 -0.28 16.41 18.00
N LYS A 55 -0.14 17.10 16.87
CA LYS A 55 -0.60 18.50 16.72
C LYS A 55 -2.11 18.65 16.86
N ARG A 56 -2.90 17.71 16.31
CA ARG A 56 -4.37 17.78 16.30
C ARG A 56 -5.02 17.32 17.60
N SER A 57 -4.37 16.40 18.31
CA SER A 57 -4.92 15.71 19.49
C SER A 57 -4.22 16.08 20.80
N GLU A 58 -3.27 17.03 20.77
CA GLU A 58 -2.42 17.39 21.91
C GLU A 58 -1.74 16.17 22.57
N SER A 59 -1.33 15.21 21.72
CA SER A 59 -0.73 13.94 22.14
C SER A 59 0.80 14.01 22.11
N GLY A 60 1.45 13.05 22.78
CA GLY A 60 2.91 12.95 22.90
C GLY A 60 3.52 11.69 22.26
N LEU A 61 2.87 11.11 21.25
CA LEU A 61 3.35 9.88 20.63
C LEU A 61 4.70 10.07 19.95
N LYS A 62 5.62 9.14 20.17
CA LYS A 62 6.92 9.05 19.51
C LYS A 62 6.85 7.97 18.45
N PHE A 63 7.08 8.36 17.20
CA PHE A 63 7.19 7.42 16.08
C PHE A 63 8.35 6.46 16.33
N GLU A 64 8.14 5.17 16.08
CA GLU A 64 9.19 4.14 16.15
C GLU A 64 9.48 3.56 14.77
N THR A 65 8.46 3.03 14.09
CA THR A 65 8.63 2.41 12.77
C THR A 65 7.30 2.26 12.02
N VAL A 66 7.38 2.07 10.71
CA VAL A 66 6.27 1.56 9.89
C VAL A 66 6.31 0.03 9.93
N VAL A 67 5.25 -0.59 10.44
CA VAL A 67 5.14 -2.05 10.61
C VAL A 67 4.72 -2.73 9.30
N SER A 68 3.74 -2.14 8.63
CA SER A 68 3.19 -2.61 7.36
C SER A 68 2.40 -1.48 6.71
N GLY A 69 2.07 -1.63 5.43
CA GLY A 69 1.18 -0.68 4.80
C GLY A 69 0.81 -1.04 3.37
N GLU A 70 -0.08 -0.24 2.83
CA GLU A 70 -0.61 -0.35 1.48
C GLU A 70 -0.71 1.05 0.86
N THR A 71 -0.67 1.10 -0.47
CA THR A 71 -0.89 2.33 -1.23
C THR A 71 -2.06 2.19 -2.17
N GLN A 72 -2.71 3.30 -2.47
CA GLN A 72 -3.75 3.36 -3.50
C GLN A 72 -3.55 4.63 -4.32
N VAL A 73 -3.47 4.47 -5.63
CA VAL A 73 -3.42 5.60 -6.58
C VAL A 73 -4.81 6.22 -6.69
N VAL A 74 -4.89 7.52 -6.46
CA VAL A 74 -6.08 8.38 -6.57
C VAL A 74 -5.70 9.67 -7.32
N SER A 75 -6.35 10.81 -7.04
CA SER A 75 -5.79 12.13 -7.39
C SER A 75 -4.61 12.51 -6.46
N GLY A 76 -3.58 11.65 -6.42
CA GLY A 76 -2.59 11.57 -5.34
C GLY A 76 -2.27 10.11 -5.03
N THR A 77 -1.64 9.89 -3.88
CA THR A 77 -1.46 8.54 -3.33
C THR A 77 -2.03 8.52 -1.92
N ASN A 78 -2.96 7.61 -1.65
CA ASN A 78 -3.30 7.27 -0.29
C ASN A 78 -2.30 6.25 0.23
N TYR A 79 -1.78 6.49 1.43
CA TYR A 79 -0.98 5.54 2.20
C TYR A 79 -1.81 5.10 3.40
N ARG A 80 -2.03 3.78 3.51
CA ARG A 80 -2.61 3.16 4.70
C ARG A 80 -1.48 2.45 5.42
N LEU A 81 -1.01 3.04 6.50
CA LEU A 81 0.14 2.55 7.25
C LEU A 81 -0.29 2.03 8.62
N LYS A 82 0.26 0.89 9.01
CA LYS A 82 0.33 0.50 10.42
C LYS A 82 1.65 1.00 10.97
N VAL A 83 1.61 1.92 11.92
CA VAL A 83 2.80 2.48 12.57
C VAL A 83 2.89 2.01 14.02
N ALA A 84 4.10 1.77 14.50
CA ALA A 84 4.37 1.59 15.92
C ALA A 84 4.81 2.93 16.52
N ALA A 85 4.26 3.25 17.68
CA ALA A 85 4.59 4.44 18.45
C ALA A 85 4.37 4.21 19.95
N ASN A 86 5.12 4.90 20.80
CA ASN A 86 4.95 4.90 22.26
C ASN A 86 4.64 6.31 22.78
N ASP A 87 4.06 6.43 23.96
CA ASP A 87 3.73 7.73 24.60
C ASP A 87 4.80 8.17 25.63
N GLY A 88 5.97 7.54 25.61
CA GLY A 88 7.05 7.77 26.57
C GLY A 88 7.12 6.74 27.70
N ASP A 89 6.11 5.87 27.86
CA ASP A 89 6.12 4.74 28.79
C ASP A 89 7.04 3.58 28.37
N GLY A 90 7.57 3.62 27.14
CA GLY A 90 8.39 2.55 26.55
C GLY A 90 7.58 1.36 26.02
N VAL A 91 6.24 1.43 26.05
CA VAL A 91 5.34 0.42 25.51
C VAL A 91 4.94 0.80 24.09
N SER A 92 5.47 0.08 23.11
CA SER A 92 5.08 0.22 21.71
C SER A 92 3.61 -0.17 21.51
N LYS A 93 2.81 0.77 20.99
CA LYS A 93 1.43 0.56 20.57
C LYS A 93 1.35 0.72 19.06
N ASN A 94 0.45 -0.04 18.44
CA ASN A 94 0.24 0.06 17.00
C ASN A 94 -0.94 0.98 16.69
N TYR A 95 -0.81 1.75 15.61
CA TYR A 95 -1.83 2.66 15.11
C TYR A 95 -2.03 2.46 13.61
N LEU A 96 -3.26 2.60 13.14
CA LEU A 96 -3.58 2.67 11.73
C LEU A 96 -3.68 4.15 11.35
N ALA A 97 -2.84 4.56 10.41
CA ALA A 97 -2.81 5.91 9.85
C ALA A 97 -3.18 5.86 8.36
N ILE A 98 -4.03 6.78 7.92
CA ILE A 98 -4.29 7.02 6.51
C ILE A 98 -3.83 8.44 6.17
N VAL A 99 -2.92 8.53 5.20
CA VAL A 99 -2.35 9.79 4.73
C VAL A 99 -2.60 9.93 3.24
N TRP A 100 -3.16 11.07 2.83
CA TRP A 100 -3.30 11.44 1.43
C TRP A 100 -2.15 12.38 1.03
N ASP A 101 -1.34 11.95 0.06
CA ASP A 101 -0.11 12.62 -0.35
C ASP A 101 -0.17 13.03 -1.83
N LYS A 102 0.29 14.26 -2.11
CA LYS A 102 0.46 14.81 -3.47
C LYS A 102 1.82 15.51 -3.53
N PRO A 103 2.91 14.77 -3.81
CA PRO A 103 4.28 15.33 -3.78
C PRO A 103 4.45 16.56 -4.67
N TRP A 104 3.84 16.54 -5.87
CA TRP A 104 3.93 17.64 -6.84
C TRP A 104 3.26 18.94 -6.38
N MET A 105 2.42 18.90 -5.34
CA MET A 105 1.80 20.07 -4.71
C MET A 105 2.41 20.42 -3.35
N LYS A 106 3.42 19.67 -2.88
CA LYS A 106 3.93 19.74 -1.49
C LYS A 106 2.80 19.63 -0.46
N PHE A 107 1.84 18.74 -0.73
CA PHE A 107 0.64 18.58 0.08
C PHE A 107 0.60 17.17 0.67
N ARG A 108 0.35 17.11 1.98
CA ARG A 108 0.09 15.88 2.72
C ARG A 108 -0.98 16.14 3.76
N ASN A 109 -1.94 15.24 3.90
CA ASN A 109 -3.00 15.34 4.89
C ASN A 109 -3.23 14.02 5.60
N LEU A 110 -3.20 14.04 6.93
CA LEU A 110 -3.64 12.92 7.76
C LEU A 110 -5.17 12.85 7.72
N THR A 111 -5.73 11.80 7.11
CA THR A 111 -7.18 11.64 6.97
C THR A 111 -7.79 10.73 8.02
N SER A 112 -7.00 9.82 8.60
CA SER A 112 -7.41 9.00 9.74
C SER A 112 -6.19 8.61 10.58
N PHE A 113 -6.38 8.50 11.90
CA PHE A 113 -5.39 7.97 12.82
C PHE A 113 -6.11 7.35 14.03
N GLU A 114 -5.97 6.03 14.18
CA GLU A 114 -6.67 5.28 15.22
C GLU A 114 -5.79 4.17 15.81
N PRO A 115 -5.99 3.74 17.07
CA PRO A 115 -5.34 2.55 17.58
C PRO A 115 -5.63 1.34 16.70
N ALA A 116 -4.61 0.58 16.37
CA ALA A 116 -4.78 -0.65 15.62
C ALA A 116 -5.38 -1.72 16.53
N ASN A 117 -6.69 -1.95 16.45
CA ASN A 117 -7.31 -3.11 17.08
C ASN A 117 -6.74 -4.39 16.45
N ASN A 118 -6.41 -5.38 17.29
CA ASN A 118 -5.71 -6.62 16.97
C ASN A 118 -5.79 -7.08 15.50
N GLY A 119 -4.85 -6.59 14.69
CA GLY A 119 -4.26 -7.30 13.57
C GLY A 119 -4.94 -7.33 12.19
N ARG A 120 -6.05 -6.62 11.91
CA ARG A 120 -6.70 -6.74 10.58
C ARG A 120 -6.99 -5.40 9.91
N PHE A 121 -6.37 -5.15 8.77
CA PHE A 121 -6.83 -4.13 7.82
C PHE A 121 -8.24 -4.56 7.36
N LEU A 122 -9.24 -3.70 7.57
CA LEU A 122 -10.57 -3.87 6.94
C LEU A 122 -10.47 -3.61 5.44
#